data_AF-A0A6T5MIU4-F1
#
_entry.id   AF-A0A6T5MIU4-F1
#
_cell.length_a   1.000
_cell.length_b   1.000
_cell.length_c   1.000
_cell.angle_alpha   90.00
_cell.angle_beta   90.00
_cell.angle_gamma   90.00
#
_symmetry.space_group_name_H-M   'P 1'
#
loop_
_entity.id
_entity.type
_entity.pdbx_description
1 polymer ?
#
loop_
_entity_poly.entity_id
_entity_poly.type
_entity_poly.pdbx_seq_one_letter_code
_entity_poly.pdbx_strand_id
1 'polypeptide(L)'
;KMTLLYHLIEKDLWDTAKAENKPYYPPAYEQDGFVHLTDKTENLLFVGNHFYTGVGGDFLVIELDSDRITDAEVKYELARPVGDQAPPEEHGAGEVFPHLYGPVLPAYVTRELAVARGGDGAFVAVEGC
;
A
#
# COMPACT_ATOMS: atom_id res chain seq x y z
N LYS A 1 2.85 -19.85 -3.56
CA LYS A 1 4.09 -19.52 -4.34
C LYS A 1 4.40 -18.12 -3.90
N MET A 2 5.40 -17.98 -3.04
CA MET A 2 5.78 -16.72 -2.41
C MET A 2 5.83 -15.58 -3.42
N THR A 3 4.95 -14.59 -3.24
CA THR A 3 4.91 -13.34 -4.00
C THR A 3 5.01 -12.20 -2.99
N LEU A 4 5.94 -11.28 -3.24
CA LEU A 4 6.09 -10.09 -2.41
C LEU A 4 5.08 -9.04 -2.88
N LEU A 5 4.34 -8.49 -1.91
CA LEU A 5 3.36 -7.44 -2.14
C LEU A 5 3.77 -6.23 -1.31
N TYR A 6 3.43 -5.04 -1.78
CA TYR A 6 3.84 -3.79 -1.18
C TYR A 6 2.65 -2.88 -0.99
N HIS A 7 2.62 -2.17 0.15
CA HIS A 7 1.60 -1.18 0.46
C HIS A 7 2.26 0.09 1.00
N LEU A 8 1.87 1.24 0.46
CA LEU A 8 2.21 2.55 1.03
C LEU A 8 1.30 2.81 2.23
N ILE A 9 1.90 3.12 3.36
CA ILE A 9 1.20 3.28 4.62
C ILE A 9 1.62 4.56 5.33
N GLU A 10 0.67 5.24 5.96
CA GLU A 10 0.96 6.35 6.88
C GLU A 10 1.63 5.78 8.13
N LYS A 11 2.85 6.27 8.42
CA LYS A 11 3.73 5.70 9.45
C LYS A 11 3.06 5.67 10.83
N ASP A 12 2.41 6.76 11.21
CA ASP A 12 1.80 6.91 12.54
C ASP A 12 0.63 5.93 12.74
N LEU A 13 -0.18 5.71 11.70
CA LEU A 13 -1.27 4.75 11.73
C LEU A 13 -0.74 3.32 11.86
N TRP A 14 0.32 3.00 11.12
CA TRP A 14 0.96 1.70 11.18
C TRP A 14 1.59 1.41 12.54
N ASP A 15 2.35 2.37 13.07
CA ASP A 15 3.01 2.21 14.36
C ASP A 15 2.00 2.04 15.50
N THR A 16 0.88 2.77 15.44
CA THR A 16 -0.23 2.60 16.39
C THR A 16 -0.83 1.20 16.29
N ALA A 17 -1.17 0.74 15.08
CA ALA A 17 -1.73 -0.59 14.87
C ALA A 17 -0.78 -1.70 15.36
N LYS A 18 0.53 -1.58 15.09
CA LYS A 18 1.54 -2.49 15.60
C LYS A 18 1.65 -2.48 17.13
N ALA A 19 1.73 -1.29 17.73
CA ALA A 19 1.91 -1.14 19.18
C ALA A 19 0.72 -1.75 19.96
N GLU A 20 -0.48 -1.65 19.39
CA GLU A 20 -1.69 -2.23 19.98
C GLU A 20 -1.98 -3.67 19.53
N ASN A 21 -1.14 -4.23 18.64
CA ASN A 21 -1.33 -5.52 17.99
C ASN A 21 -2.72 -5.67 17.37
N LYS A 22 -3.17 -4.64 16.64
CA LYS A 22 -4.47 -4.56 15.99
C LYS A 22 -4.35 -4.66 14.47
N PRO A 23 -5.43 -5.08 13.78
CA PRO A 23 -5.50 -5.01 12.33
C PRO A 23 -5.40 -3.57 11.85
N TYR A 24 -4.59 -3.32 10.82
CA TYR A 24 -4.51 -2.04 10.14
C TYR A 24 -5.50 -1.99 8.97
N TYR A 25 -6.19 -0.86 8.86
CA TYR A 25 -7.04 -0.51 7.73
C TYR A 25 -6.60 0.87 7.19
N PRO A 26 -6.38 1.01 5.87
CA PRO A 26 -6.07 2.31 5.29
C PRO A 26 -7.27 3.25 5.36
N PRO A 27 -7.06 4.58 5.33
CA PRO A 27 -8.14 5.57 5.44
C PRO A 27 -9.28 5.37 4.43
N ALA A 28 -8.96 4.92 3.21
CA ALA A 28 -9.95 4.68 2.16
C ALA A 28 -10.68 3.32 2.28
N TYR A 29 -10.36 2.47 3.26
CA TYR A 29 -10.84 1.08 3.31
C TYR A 29 -12.37 0.96 3.40
N GLU A 30 -13.04 1.82 4.18
CA GLU A 30 -14.51 1.77 4.29
C GLU A 30 -15.21 2.04 2.96
N GLN A 31 -14.60 2.87 2.10
CA GLN A 31 -15.11 3.21 0.77
C GLN A 31 -14.73 2.16 -0.27
N ASP A 32 -13.46 1.72 -0.26
CA ASP A 32 -12.91 0.85 -1.30
C ASP A 32 -13.25 -0.63 -1.06
N GLY A 33 -13.28 -1.05 0.21
CA GLY A 33 -13.58 -2.41 0.66
C GLY A 33 -12.40 -3.39 0.62
N PHE A 34 -11.20 -2.91 0.29
CA PHE A 34 -9.96 -3.69 0.23
C PHE A 34 -8.74 -2.78 0.41
N VAL A 35 -7.58 -3.37 0.68
CA VAL A 35 -6.28 -2.69 0.71
C VAL A 35 -5.64 -2.79 -0.66
N HIS A 36 -5.28 -1.64 -1.24
CA HIS A 36 -4.53 -1.56 -2.50
C HIS A 36 -3.08 -1.96 -2.29
N LEU A 37 -2.61 -2.96 -3.04
CA LEU A 37 -1.23 -3.42 -3.02
C LEU A 37 -0.61 -3.26 -4.42
N THR A 38 0.70 -3.33 -4.49
CA THR A 38 1.44 -3.56 -5.73
C THR A 38 2.40 -4.74 -5.56
N ASP A 39 2.66 -5.48 -6.62
CA ASP A 39 3.67 -6.54 -6.68
C ASP A 39 4.98 -6.07 -7.33
N LYS A 40 5.04 -4.81 -7.78
CA LYS A 40 6.21 -4.20 -8.42
C LYS A 40 6.67 -2.96 -7.67
N THR A 41 7.92 -2.95 -7.25
CA THR A 41 8.52 -1.81 -6.54
C THR A 41 8.62 -0.55 -7.39
N GLU A 42 8.75 -0.69 -8.72
CA GLU A 42 8.80 0.44 -9.66
C GLU A 42 7.51 1.30 -9.66
N ASN A 43 6.37 0.73 -9.25
CA ASN A 43 5.11 1.44 -9.15
C ASN A 43 4.99 2.30 -7.88
N LEU A 44 5.82 2.06 -6.85
CA LEU A 44 5.64 2.67 -5.53
C LEU A 44 5.70 4.20 -5.56
N LEU A 45 6.72 4.77 -6.20
CA LEU A 45 6.86 6.23 -6.27
C LEU A 45 5.76 6.85 -7.12
N PHE A 46 5.38 6.19 -8.21
CA PHE A 46 4.33 6.68 -9.09
C PHE A 46 2.96 6.71 -8.39
N VAL A 47 2.58 5.60 -7.77
CA VAL A 47 1.35 5.47 -6.97
C VAL A 47 1.35 6.47 -5.82
N GLY A 48 2.48 6.60 -5.09
CA GLY A 48 2.62 7.56 -3.99
C GLY A 48 2.41 9.00 -4.44
N ASN A 49 3.06 9.38 -5.54
CA ASN A 49 2.94 10.74 -6.08
C ASN A 49 1.54 11.04 -6.63
N HIS A 50 0.86 10.03 -7.22
CA HIS A 50 -0.49 10.22 -7.70
C HIS A 50 -1.45 10.40 -6.53
N PHE A 51 -1.55 9.44 -5.61
CA PHE A 51 -2.63 9.40 -4.62
C PHE A 51 -2.33 10.13 -3.30
N TYR A 52 -1.06 10.26 -2.92
CA TYR A 52 -0.70 10.61 -1.53
C TYR A 52 0.17 11.86 -1.41
N THR A 53 0.51 12.56 -2.49
CA THR A 53 1.31 13.81 -2.43
C THR A 53 0.68 14.84 -1.49
N GLY A 54 -0.65 14.99 -1.55
CA GLY A 54 -1.40 15.93 -0.69
C GLY A 54 -1.61 15.46 0.75
N VAL A 55 -1.24 14.23 1.09
CA VAL A 55 -1.37 13.68 2.44
C VAL A 55 -0.13 14.06 3.24
N GLY A 56 -0.32 14.66 4.41
CA GLY A 56 0.79 15.05 5.30
C GLY A 56 1.43 13.87 6.02
N GLY A 57 2.50 14.14 6.77
CA GLY A 57 3.15 13.14 7.62
C GLY A 57 4.13 12.20 6.90
N ASP A 58 4.68 11.28 7.67
CA ASP A 58 5.65 10.31 7.17
C ASP A 58 4.96 9.07 6.62
N PHE A 59 5.56 8.50 5.58
CA PHE A 59 5.11 7.26 4.96
C PHE A 59 6.16 6.17 5.11
N LEU A 60 5.69 4.93 5.07
CA LEU A 60 6.51 3.74 4.91
C LEU A 60 5.96 2.92 3.74
N VAL A 61 6.79 2.02 3.23
CA VAL A 61 6.29 0.88 2.45
C VAL A 61 6.43 -0.37 3.31
N ILE A 62 5.33 -1.08 3.51
CA ILE A 62 5.40 -2.43 4.08
C ILE A 62 5.51 -3.45 2.96
N GLU A 63 6.43 -4.39 3.14
CA GLU A 63 6.54 -5.59 2.32
C GLU A 63 5.78 -6.72 3.00
N LEU A 64 4.91 -7.37 2.26
CA LEU A 64 4.06 -8.47 2.68
C LEU A 64 4.47 -9.73 1.93
N ASP A 65 4.45 -10.86 2.63
CA ASP A 65 4.57 -12.18 2.01
C ASP A 65 3.18 -12.77 1.80
N SER A 66 2.81 -13.00 0.53
CA SER A 66 1.51 -13.57 0.18
C SER A 66 1.22 -14.90 0.87
N ASP A 67 2.25 -15.71 1.15
CA ASP A 67 2.07 -17.02 1.79
C ASP A 67 1.78 -16.88 3.31
N ARG A 68 1.99 -15.69 3.92
CA ARG A 68 1.61 -15.38 5.31
C ARG A 68 0.18 -14.87 5.47
N ILE A 69 -0.48 -14.51 4.37
CA ILE A 69 -1.86 -14.05 4.36
C ILE A 69 -2.76 -15.29 4.36
N THR A 70 -3.12 -15.76 5.55
CA THR A 70 -3.84 -17.04 5.72
C THR A 70 -5.34 -16.88 5.93
N ASP A 71 -5.79 -15.70 6.33
CA ASP A 71 -7.15 -15.38 6.78
C ASP A 71 -7.85 -14.29 5.94
N ALA A 72 -7.21 -13.89 4.83
CA ALA A 72 -7.74 -12.95 3.86
C ALA A 72 -7.40 -13.39 2.43
N GLU A 73 -8.06 -12.79 1.44
CA GLU A 73 -7.88 -13.12 0.03
C GLU A 73 -7.17 -11.97 -0.71
N VAL A 74 -6.18 -12.31 -1.54
CA VAL A 74 -5.56 -11.35 -2.48
C VAL A 74 -6.05 -11.66 -3.89
N LYS A 75 -6.66 -10.67 -4.55
CA LYS A 75 -7.14 -10.77 -5.93
C LYS A 75 -6.37 -9.83 -6.83
N TYR A 76 -6.00 -10.29 -8.02
CA TYR A 76 -5.42 -9.44 -9.05
C TYR A 76 -6.55 -8.93 -9.94
N GLU A 77 -6.83 -7.64 -9.85
CA GLU A 77 -7.94 -6.99 -10.56
C GLU A 77 -7.46 -5.69 -11.19
N LEU A 78 -8.22 -5.14 -12.13
CA LEU A 78 -7.88 -3.85 -12.76
C LEU A 78 -7.73 -2.75 -11.70
N ALA A 79 -6.84 -1.79 -11.99
CA ALA A 79 -6.64 -0.63 -11.12
C ALA A 79 -7.97 0.03 -10.73
N ARG A 80 -8.14 0.27 -9.43
CA ARG A 80 -9.36 0.88 -8.85
C ARG A 80 -9.06 2.29 -8.34
N PRO A 81 -10.10 3.14 -8.23
CA PRO A 81 -9.95 4.39 -7.50
C PRO A 81 -9.48 4.14 -6.07
N VAL A 82 -8.70 5.07 -5.52
CA VAL A 82 -8.37 5.12 -4.10
C VAL A 82 -9.22 6.24 -3.51
N GLY A 83 -10.26 5.88 -2.76
CA GLY A 83 -11.31 6.83 -2.38
C GLY A 83 -11.93 7.48 -3.63
N ASP A 84 -11.94 8.81 -3.66
CA ASP A 84 -12.53 9.59 -4.76
C ASP A 84 -11.56 9.83 -5.94
N GLN A 85 -10.30 9.40 -5.80
CA GLN A 85 -9.28 9.65 -6.81
C GLN A 85 -9.17 8.49 -7.80
N ALA A 86 -9.37 8.79 -9.09
CA ALA A 86 -9.26 7.81 -10.17
C ALA A 86 -7.84 7.23 -10.30
N PRO A 87 -7.70 5.98 -10.78
CA PRO A 87 -6.39 5.41 -11.07
C PRO A 87 -5.66 6.20 -12.17
N PRO A 88 -4.31 6.17 -12.19
CA PRO A 88 -3.54 6.84 -13.22
C PRO A 88 -3.87 6.29 -14.61
N GLU A 89 -3.99 7.17 -15.61
CA GLU A 89 -4.31 6.77 -17.00
C GLU A 89 -3.29 5.75 -17.55
N GLU A 90 -2.03 5.87 -17.12
CA GLU A 90 -0.89 5.02 -17.53
C GLU A 90 -1.10 3.53 -17.17
N HIS A 91 -1.91 3.23 -16.16
CA HIS A 91 -2.24 1.86 -15.73
C HIS A 91 -3.65 1.42 -16.18
N GLY A 92 -4.38 2.27 -16.93
CA GLY A 92 -5.84 2.20 -17.04
C GLY A 92 -6.44 1.21 -18.05
N ALA A 93 -5.67 0.48 -18.86
CA ALA A 93 -6.24 -0.32 -19.95
C ALA A 93 -6.09 -1.85 -19.85
N GLY A 94 -5.48 -2.39 -18.79
CA GLY A 94 -5.35 -3.85 -18.64
C GLY A 94 -4.34 -4.35 -17.61
N GLU A 95 -3.62 -3.45 -16.92
CA GLU A 95 -2.77 -3.85 -15.81
C GLU A 95 -3.63 -4.22 -14.60
N VAL A 96 -3.26 -5.32 -13.96
CA VAL A 96 -3.92 -5.80 -12.74
C VAL A 96 -3.02 -5.57 -11.54
N PHE A 97 -3.64 -5.17 -10.44
CA PHE A 97 -3.00 -4.92 -9.17
C PHE A 97 -3.56 -5.87 -8.12
N PRO A 98 -2.73 -6.32 -7.17
CA PRO A 98 -3.20 -7.09 -6.04
C PRO A 98 -4.05 -6.22 -5.11
N HIS A 99 -5.25 -6.69 -4.78
CA HIS A 99 -6.14 -6.12 -3.77
C HIS A 99 -6.31 -7.14 -2.65
N LEU A 100 -6.03 -6.73 -1.41
CA LEU A 100 -6.23 -7.55 -0.22
C LEU A 100 -7.61 -7.28 0.38
N TYR A 101 -8.47 -8.28 0.32
CA TYR A 101 -9.82 -8.27 0.89
C TYR A 101 -9.76 -8.64 2.38
N GLY A 102 -9.28 -7.69 3.18
CA GLY A 102 -9.09 -7.82 4.62
C GLY A 102 -8.14 -6.74 5.14
N PRO A 103 -7.94 -6.67 6.46
CA PRO A 103 -6.93 -5.79 7.04
C PRO A 103 -5.51 -6.26 6.69
N VAL A 104 -4.54 -5.38 6.92
CA VAL A 104 -3.15 -5.82 7.07
C VAL A 104 -2.89 -6.17 8.53
N LEU A 105 -2.33 -7.36 8.77
CA LEU A 105 -1.83 -7.76 10.09
C LEU A 105 -0.30 -7.62 10.16
N PRO A 106 0.29 -7.22 11.31
CA PRO A 106 1.74 -7.22 11.51
C PRO A 106 2.42 -8.55 11.18
N ALA A 107 1.70 -9.67 11.36
CA ALA A 107 2.20 -11.01 11.03
C ALA A 107 2.46 -11.22 9.52
N TYR A 108 1.78 -10.49 8.64
CA TYR A 108 1.97 -10.60 7.18
C TYR A 108 3.25 -9.91 6.70
N VAL A 109 3.75 -8.94 7.48
CA VAL A 109 4.84 -8.04 7.09
C VAL A 109 6.20 -8.72 7.25
N THR A 110 7.03 -8.65 6.22
CA THR A 110 8.42 -9.13 6.22
C THR A 110 9.42 -8.00 6.42
N ARG A 111 9.15 -6.81 5.87
CA ARG A 111 10.01 -5.62 5.95
C ARG A 111 9.20 -4.33 6.01
N GLU A 112 9.79 -3.32 6.64
CA GLU A 112 9.35 -1.93 6.57
C GLU A 112 10.45 -1.15 5.87
N LEU A 113 10.09 -0.48 4.78
CA LEU A 113 11.00 0.27 3.94
C LEU A 113 10.74 1.76 4.14
N ALA A 114 11.80 2.52 4.40
CA ALA A 114 11.70 3.96 4.60
C ALA A 114 11.34 4.66 3.29
N VAL A 115 10.48 5.68 3.37
CA VAL A 115 10.11 6.52 2.22
C VAL A 115 10.68 7.91 2.43
N ALA A 116 11.46 8.38 1.46
CA ALA A 116 11.93 9.76 1.42
C ALA A 116 10.89 10.64 0.74
N ARG A 117 10.50 11.74 1.40
CA ARG A 117 9.58 12.74 0.85
C ARG A 117 10.27 14.08 0.58
N GLY A 118 9.84 14.73 -0.50
CA GLY A 118 10.21 16.11 -0.84
C GLY A 118 9.48 17.12 0.04
N GLY A 119 9.97 18.37 0.03
CA GLY A 119 9.36 19.47 0.81
C GLY A 119 7.97 19.89 0.33
N ASP A 120 7.60 19.48 -0.89
CA ASP A 120 6.27 19.61 -1.49
C ASP A 120 5.36 18.40 -1.24
N GLY A 121 5.87 17.38 -0.53
CA GLY A 121 5.17 16.14 -0.26
C GLY A 121 5.38 15.05 -1.30
N ALA A 122 6.16 15.28 -2.37
CA ALA A 122 6.42 14.27 -3.38
C ALA A 122 7.16 13.04 -2.80
N PHE A 123 6.84 11.85 -3.28
CA PHE A 123 7.54 10.60 -2.99
C PHE A 123 8.80 10.53 -3.85
N VAL A 124 9.98 10.58 -3.23
CA VAL A 124 11.27 10.73 -3.91
C VAL A 124 12.04 9.43 -4.00
N ALA A 125 12.02 8.62 -2.93
CA ALA A 125 12.70 7.33 -2.91
C ALA A 125 12.04 6.37 -1.91
N VAL A 126 12.17 5.07 -2.18
CA VAL A 126 11.90 4.00 -1.21
C VAL A 126 13.22 3.28 -0.96
N GLU A 127 13.67 3.26 0.28
CA GLU A 127 14.95 2.64 0.63
C GLU A 127 14.84 1.12 0.66
N GLY A 128 15.80 0.42 0.03
CA GLY A 128 15.85 -1.04 0.03
C GLY A 128 15.00 -1.75 -1.02
N CYS A 129 14.46 -0.97 -1.98
CA CYS A 129 13.91 -1.45 -3.25
C CYS A 129 14.98 -1.58 -4.35
#